data_AF-A0A953UU17-F1
#
_entry.id   AF-A0A953UU17-F1
#
_cell.length_a   1.000
_cell.length_b   1.000
_cell.length_c   1.000
_cell.angle_alpha   90.00
_cell.angle_beta   90.00
_cell.angle_gamma   90.00
#
_symmetry.space_group_name_H-M   'P 1'
#
loop_
_entity.id
_entity.type
_entity.pdbx_description
1 polymer ?
#
loop_
_entity_poly.entity_id
_entity_poly.type
_entity_poly.pdbx_seq_one_letter_code
_entity_poly.pdbx_strand_id
1 'polypeptide(L)'
;MVSIHHSRNVAETPAFSELEWARKIAAATGWRGEFIVLPKDRTPKDLQHPGNSAQHWEADSTRIRRELDYCEPVSIEEGIRRTIEWERANPPGDFNPHPFDYAAEDAAIITH
;
A
#
# COMPACT_ATOMS: atom_id res chain seq x y z
N MET A 1 20.06 -35.18 17.79
CA MET A 1 20.29 -33.73 17.91
C MET A 1 19.18 -33.05 17.14
N VAL A 2 18.23 -32.39 17.82
CA VAL A 2 17.15 -31.66 17.14
C VAL A 2 17.67 -30.27 16.80
N SER A 3 17.80 -29.95 15.51
CA SER A 3 18.11 -28.59 15.09
C SER A 3 16.90 -27.70 15.37
N ILE A 4 17.05 -26.74 16.27
CA ILE A 4 16.01 -25.73 16.52
C ILE A 4 16.19 -24.64 15.46
N HIS A 5 15.24 -24.55 14.52
CA HIS A 5 15.17 -23.44 13.58
C HIS A 5 14.26 -22.35 14.15
N HIS A 6 14.70 -21.11 14.05
CA HIS A 6 13.95 -19.95 14.49
C HIS A 6 13.54 -19.12 13.26
N SER A 7 12.23 -18.92 13.08
CA SER A 7 11.70 -17.92 12.16
C SER A 7 11.74 -16.53 12.79
N ARG A 8 12.04 -15.52 11.97
CA ARG A 8 11.99 -14.11 12.33
C ARG A 8 11.29 -13.35 11.20
N ASN A 9 10.39 -12.45 11.56
CA ASN A 9 9.74 -11.58 10.59
C ASN A 9 10.71 -10.47 10.18
N VAL A 10 10.79 -10.21 8.88
CA VAL A 10 11.38 -8.99 8.33
C VAL A 10 10.22 -8.13 7.88
N ALA A 11 10.00 -7.02 8.57
CA ALA A 11 8.93 -6.10 8.27
C ALA A 11 9.37 -4.68 8.62
N GLU A 12 8.90 -3.73 7.81
CA GLU A 12 9.07 -2.30 8.03
C GLU A 12 8.21 -1.83 9.20
N THR A 13 8.68 -0.82 9.92
CA THR A 13 7.98 -0.24 11.06
C THR A 13 8.05 1.29 10.99
N PRO A 14 6.91 2.01 11.15
CA PRO A 14 5.57 1.50 11.46
C PRO A 14 4.85 0.90 10.25
N ALA A 15 3.79 0.12 10.50
CA ALA A 15 2.84 -0.27 9.46
C ALA A 15 1.93 0.93 9.10
N PHE A 16 1.74 1.17 7.80
CA PHE A 16 0.87 2.23 7.30
C PHE A 16 -0.45 1.67 6.77
N SER A 17 -1.51 2.45 6.92
CA SER A 17 -2.75 2.25 6.19
C SER A 17 -2.58 2.51 4.68
N GLU A 18 -3.49 1.98 3.87
CA GLU A 18 -3.55 2.24 2.43
C GLU A 18 -3.58 3.74 2.11
N LEU A 19 -4.34 4.52 2.88
CA LEU A 19 -4.44 5.97 2.69
C LEU A 19 -3.10 6.67 2.99
N GLU A 20 -2.38 6.24 4.02
CA GLU A 20 -1.06 6.80 4.34
C GLU A 20 -0.03 6.47 3.25
N TRP A 21 -0.03 5.24 2.74
CA TRP A 21 0.79 4.86 1.57
C TRP A 21 0.46 5.72 0.35
N ALA A 22 -0.81 5.83 0.00
CA ALA A 22 -1.27 6.64 -1.13
C ALA A 22 -0.84 8.10 -0.99
N ARG A 23 -0.97 8.68 0.22
CA ARG A 23 -0.53 10.06 0.50
C ARG A 23 0.98 10.24 0.34
N LYS A 24 1.80 9.30 0.80
CA LYS A 24 3.27 9.37 0.63
C LYS A 24 3.66 9.34 -0.85
N ILE A 25 3.03 8.48 -1.65
CA ILE A 25 3.26 8.38 -3.09
C ILE A 25 2.78 9.65 -3.81
N ALA A 26 1.59 10.17 -3.47
CA ALA A 26 1.08 11.43 -4.00
C ALA A 26 2.04 12.60 -3.74
N ALA A 27 2.56 12.72 -2.51
CA ALA A 27 3.53 13.74 -2.15
C ALA A 27 4.82 13.61 -2.98
N ALA A 28 5.36 12.40 -3.13
CA ALA A 28 6.58 12.14 -3.90
C ALA A 28 6.42 12.36 -5.41
N THR A 29 5.20 12.19 -5.94
CA THR A 29 4.90 12.42 -7.36
C THR A 29 4.51 13.87 -7.68
N GLY A 30 4.24 14.69 -6.67
CA GLY A 30 3.70 16.04 -6.83
C GLY A 30 2.23 16.06 -7.28
N TRP A 31 1.50 14.97 -7.07
CA TRP A 31 0.08 14.87 -7.39
C TRP A 31 -0.75 15.80 -6.49
N ARG A 32 -1.70 16.53 -7.09
CA ARG A 32 -2.50 17.58 -6.44
C ARG A 32 -3.98 17.25 -6.34
N GLY A 33 -4.37 16.00 -6.56
CA GLY A 33 -5.75 15.58 -6.40
C GLY A 33 -6.14 15.41 -4.93
N GLU A 34 -7.39 14.98 -4.74
CA GLU A 34 -7.97 14.74 -3.42
C GLU A 34 -8.20 13.25 -3.20
N PHE A 35 -7.93 12.78 -1.99
CA PHE A 35 -8.28 11.41 -1.58
C PHE A 35 -9.66 11.41 -0.92
N ILE A 36 -10.61 10.71 -1.54
CA ILE A 36 -11.94 10.45 -0.97
C ILE A 36 -11.95 9.04 -0.37
N VAL A 37 -12.28 8.93 0.91
CA VAL A 37 -12.39 7.65 1.62
C VAL A 37 -13.86 7.29 1.76
N LEU A 38 -14.28 6.19 1.12
CA LEU A 38 -15.66 5.73 1.16
C LEU A 38 -15.83 4.55 2.13
N PRO A 39 -16.91 4.51 2.92
CA PRO A 39 -17.37 3.28 3.54
C PRO A 39 -17.59 2.17 2.50
N LYS A 40 -17.36 0.90 2.89
CA LYS A 40 -17.46 -0.24 1.97
C LYS A 40 -18.83 -0.36 1.30
N ASP A 41 -19.90 -0.08 2.03
CA ASP A 41 -21.28 -0.08 1.55
C ASP A 41 -21.59 1.03 0.54
N ARG A 42 -20.78 2.10 0.51
CA ARG A 42 -20.86 3.20 -0.45
C ARG A 42 -19.86 3.09 -1.60
N THR A 43 -18.94 2.14 -1.54
CA THR A 43 -17.92 1.94 -2.58
C THR A 43 -18.52 1.17 -3.76
N PRO A 44 -18.36 1.62 -5.02
CA PRO A 44 -18.79 0.87 -6.20
C PRO A 44 -18.27 -0.57 -6.19
N LYS A 45 -19.10 -1.53 -6.62
CA LYS A 45 -18.78 -2.97 -6.52
C LYS A 45 -17.45 -3.33 -7.18
N ASP A 46 -17.15 -2.71 -8.32
CA ASP A 46 -15.94 -2.99 -9.10
C ASP A 46 -14.66 -2.45 -8.43
N LEU A 47 -14.80 -1.54 -7.45
CA LEU A 47 -13.71 -1.04 -6.61
C LEU A 47 -13.61 -1.75 -5.25
N GLN A 48 -14.54 -2.66 -4.93
CA GLN A 48 -14.47 -3.41 -3.68
C GLN A 48 -13.46 -4.56 -3.79
N HIS A 49 -12.34 -4.45 -3.09
CA HIS A 49 -11.39 -5.55 -2.99
C HIS A 49 -11.91 -6.67 -2.06
N PRO A 50 -11.70 -7.95 -2.42
CA PRO A 50 -12.01 -9.07 -1.54
C PRO A 50 -11.14 -9.02 -0.28
N GLY A 51 -11.69 -9.41 0.87
CA GLY A 51 -11.00 -9.41 2.16
C GLY A 51 -11.70 -8.56 3.22
N ASN A 52 -11.12 -8.57 4.42
CA ASN A 52 -11.58 -7.82 5.57
C ASN A 52 -10.55 -6.76 5.97
N SER A 53 -10.71 -5.53 5.47
CA SER A 53 -9.86 -4.39 5.81
C SER A 53 -10.04 -3.89 7.25
N ALA A 54 -11.00 -4.41 8.02
CA ALA A 54 -11.10 -4.13 9.45
C ALA A 54 -10.03 -4.87 10.28
N GLN A 55 -9.35 -5.86 9.70
CA GLN A 55 -8.23 -6.54 10.33
C GLN A 55 -6.91 -5.84 9.98
N HIS A 56 -6.16 -5.43 11.00
CA HIS A 56 -4.80 -4.94 10.81
C HIS A 56 -3.90 -6.05 10.28
N TRP A 57 -3.13 -5.74 9.24
CA TRP A 57 -2.08 -6.63 8.74
C TRP A 57 -0.71 -6.02 9.07
N GLU A 58 -0.24 -6.30 10.28
CA GLU A 58 1.07 -5.88 10.78
C GLU A 58 1.87 -7.10 11.24
N ALA A 59 3.18 -7.06 11.07
CA ALA A 59 4.08 -8.12 11.51
C ALA A 59 5.06 -7.59 12.57
N ASP A 60 5.09 -8.24 13.73
CA ASP A 60 6.08 -7.93 14.76
C ASP A 60 7.48 -8.38 14.31
N SER A 61 8.35 -7.40 14.11
CA SER A 61 9.75 -7.56 13.70
C SER A 61 10.74 -7.21 14.82
N THR A 62 10.26 -7.08 16.07
CA THR A 62 11.08 -6.80 17.26
C THR A 62 12.20 -7.82 17.44
N ARG A 63 11.92 -9.10 17.14
CA ARG A 63 12.89 -10.18 17.32
C ARG A 63 14.13 -10.03 16.45
N ILE A 64 13.98 -9.72 15.16
CA ILE A 64 15.13 -9.57 14.26
C ILE A 64 15.95 -8.33 14.59
N ARG A 65 15.28 -7.23 14.96
CA ARG A 65 15.91 -5.98 15.39
C ARG A 65 16.76 -6.19 16.64
N ARG A 66 16.24 -6.91 17.64
CA ARG A 66 16.96 -7.17 18.90
C ARG A 66 18.08 -8.20 18.78
N GLU A 67 17.87 -9.25 18.00
CA GLU A 67 18.83 -10.35 17.94
C GLU A 67 19.95 -10.13 16.91
N LEU A 68 19.66 -9.40 15.83
CA LEU A 68 20.57 -9.22 14.69
C LEU A 68 20.89 -7.74 14.40
N ASP A 69 20.48 -6.82 15.27
CA ASP A 69 20.61 -5.36 15.05
C ASP A 69 20.05 -4.91 13.68
N TYR A 70 19.03 -5.61 13.19
CA TYR A 70 18.44 -5.33 11.89
C TYR A 70 17.81 -3.94 11.85
N CYS A 71 18.09 -3.21 10.79
CA CYS A 71 17.41 -1.98 10.40
C CYS A 71 17.19 -1.98 8.89
N GLU A 72 16.21 -1.20 8.43
CA GLU A 72 15.96 -0.99 7.01
C GLU A 72 17.18 -0.30 6.36
N PRO A 73 17.79 -0.89 5.31
CA PRO A 73 18.97 -0.32 4.67
C PRO A 73 18.63 0.90 3.79
N VAL A 74 17.35 1.11 3.50
CA VAL A 74 16.82 2.18 2.66
C VAL A 74 15.62 2.77 3.39
N SER A 75 15.52 4.10 3.47
CA SER A 75 14.36 4.74 4.08
C SER A 75 13.13 4.59 3.19
N ILE A 76 11.94 4.74 3.78
CA ILE A 76 10.66 4.72 3.06
C ILE A 76 10.67 5.74 1.92
N GLU A 77 11.12 6.97 2.19
CA GLU A 77 11.14 8.06 1.21
C GLU A 77 12.00 7.72 0.00
N GLU A 78 13.18 7.13 0.25
CA GLU A 78 14.09 6.71 -0.80
C GLU A 78 13.55 5.50 -1.57
N GLY A 79 12.91 4.55 -0.88
CA GLY A 79 12.22 3.43 -1.49
C GLY A 79 11.13 3.90 -2.45
N ILE A 80 10.25 4.79 -1.99
CA ILE A 80 9.18 5.39 -2.80
C ILE A 80 9.76 6.12 -4.02
N ARG A 81 10.80 6.95 -3.83
CA ARG A 81 11.44 7.69 -4.93
C ARG A 81 11.99 6.75 -6.00
N ARG A 82 12.76 5.73 -5.61
CA ARG A 82 13.34 4.74 -6.53
C ARG A 82 12.26 3.95 -7.27
N THR A 83 11.20 3.55 -6.58
CA THR A 83 10.06 2.86 -7.19
C THR A 83 9.39 3.74 -8.25
N ILE A 84 9.08 5.00 -7.93
CA ILE A 84 8.47 5.94 -8.89
C ILE A 84 9.35 6.14 -10.12
N GLU A 85 10.66 6.29 -9.94
CA GLU A 85 11.61 6.43 -11.06
C GLU A 85 11.62 5.20 -11.95
N TRP A 86 11.62 4.01 -11.33
CA TRP A 86 11.58 2.76 -12.07
C TRP A 86 10.26 2.59 -12.83
N GLU A 87 9.12 2.82 -12.19
CA GLU A 87 7.78 2.70 -12.82
C GLU A 87 7.62 3.66 -14.00
N ARG A 88 8.13 4.90 -13.89
CA ARG A 88 8.10 5.88 -14.99
C ARG A 88 8.99 5.47 -16.17
N ALA A 89 10.11 4.81 -15.90
CA ALA A 89 11.01 4.30 -16.93
C ALA A 89 10.53 2.97 -17.54
N ASN A 90 9.65 2.25 -16.84
CA ASN A 90 9.13 0.94 -17.22
C ASN A 90 7.59 0.93 -17.16
N PRO A 91 6.90 1.83 -17.90
CA PRO A 91 5.45 1.86 -17.86
C PRO A 91 4.89 0.50 -18.31
N PRO A 92 3.80 0.02 -17.68
CA PRO A 92 3.12 -1.18 -18.16
C PRO A 92 2.75 -1.01 -19.63
N GLY A 93 2.86 -2.10 -20.40
CA GLY A 93 2.62 -2.12 -21.84
C GLY A 93 1.15 -1.90 -22.20
N ASP A 94 0.48 -2.92 -22.72
CA ASP A 94 -0.87 -2.76 -23.23
C ASP A 94 -1.91 -2.44 -22.15
N PHE A 95 -2.93 -1.71 -22.59
CA PHE A 95 -4.10 -1.22 -21.87
C PHE A 95 -4.76 -2.29 -20.99
N ASN A 96 -5.05 -1.93 -19.72
CA ASN A 96 -5.84 -2.77 -18.83
C ASN A 96 -7.27 -2.91 -19.39
N PRO A 97 -7.71 -4.11 -19.80
CA PRO A 97 -9.03 -4.31 -20.39
C PRO A 97 -10.18 -4.24 -19.36
N HIS A 98 -9.87 -3.97 -18.09
CA HIS A 98 -10.90 -3.80 -17.07
C HIS A 98 -11.83 -2.63 -17.45
N PRO A 99 -13.15 -2.88 -17.61
CA PRO A 99 -14.08 -1.79 -17.82
C PRO A 99 -14.12 -0.96 -16.53
N PHE A 100 -13.77 0.32 -16.63
CA PHE A 100 -13.93 1.28 -15.54
C PHE A 100 -15.35 1.84 -15.60
N ASP A 101 -16.09 1.76 -14.49
CA ASP A 101 -17.42 2.37 -14.37
C ASP A 101 -17.32 3.76 -13.70
N TYR A 102 -16.78 4.72 -14.46
CA TYR A 102 -16.62 6.09 -13.97
C TYR A 102 -17.94 6.74 -13.55
N ALA A 103 -19.07 6.34 -14.14
CA ALA A 103 -20.37 6.88 -13.75
C ALA A 103 -20.79 6.43 -12.34
N ALA A 104 -20.53 5.17 -11.99
CA ALA A 104 -20.74 4.69 -10.62
C ALA A 104 -19.76 5.33 -9.62
N GLU A 105 -18.51 5.56 -10.02
CA GLU A 105 -17.50 6.27 -9.20
C GLU A 105 -17.93 7.71 -8.90
N ASP A 106 -18.31 8.48 -9.93
CA ASP A 106 -18.79 9.86 -9.78
C ASP A 106 -20.02 9.94 -8.87
N ALA A 107 -20.99 9.03 -9.06
CA ALA A 107 -22.21 8.99 -8.25
C ALA A 107 -21.92 8.69 -6.76
N ALA A 108 -20.91 7.87 -6.48
CA ALA A 108 -20.53 7.54 -5.11
C ALA A 108 -19.92 8.73 -4.34
N ILE A 109 -19.25 9.63 -5.05
CA ILE A 109 -18.62 10.84 -4.48
C ILE A 109 -19.63 11.99 -4.32
N ILE A 110 -20.57 12.16 -5.24
CA ILE A 110 -21.60 13.23 -5.17
C ILE A 110 -22.49 13.12 -3.93
N THR A 111 -22.68 11.90 -3.41
CA THR A 111 -23.50 11.61 -2.22
C THR A 111 -22.72 11.68 -0.90
N HIS A 112 -21.45 12.11 -0.92
CA HIS A 112 -20.55 12.15 0.24
C HIS A 112 -20.69 13.39 1.10
#